data_AF-A0A417TZV0-F1
#
_entry.id   AF-A0A417TZV0-F1
#
_cell.length_a   1.000
_cell.length_b   1.000
_cell.length_c   1.000
_cell.angle_alpha   90.00
_cell.angle_beta   90.00
_cell.angle_gamma   90.00
#
_symmetry.space_group_name_H-M   'P 1'
#
loop_
_entity.id
_entity.type
_entity.pdbx_description
1 polymer ?
#
loop_
_entity_poly.entity_id
_entity_poly.type
_entity_poly.pdbx_seq_one_letter_code
_entity_poly.pdbx_strand_id
1 'polypeptide(L)'
;MNRLNELLPYLTFSNICRVLTIFGFIYFVVKRFIMKQAPVPKAAFKQVPHELLESCVDQLVKKEKEPFAPYTPPKELIQSLQQDREDEEALKELLCDICEHLGMDGSYIKLVIQHTPVTDRAGEIETDLAFTTIRLEIQKTYQVDTLVAVLAHEATHLKLYYRGVRRKDSWENEILTDTAAVFYGFYDVMYRGYEVRQGENAFSYHKVGYISQQDIKFIGELLDKISQKRYT
;
A
#
# COMPACT_ATOMS: atom_id res chain seq x y z
N MET A 1 3.25 -12.62 -63.97
CA MET A 1 3.15 -13.86 -63.18
C MET A 1 3.15 -13.48 -61.72
N ASN A 2 2.02 -13.72 -61.05
CA ASN A 2 1.69 -13.15 -59.74
C ASN A 2 2.40 -13.92 -58.61
N ARG A 3 3.38 -13.29 -57.94
CA ARG A 3 4.04 -13.84 -56.71
C ARG A 3 3.06 -14.18 -55.57
N LEU A 4 1.84 -13.67 -55.62
CA LEU A 4 0.75 -14.00 -54.71
C LEU A 4 0.25 -15.45 -54.87
N ASN A 5 0.34 -16.03 -56.07
CA ASN A 5 -0.12 -17.41 -56.32
C ASN A 5 0.85 -18.49 -55.82
N GLU A 6 2.12 -18.13 -55.58
CA GLU A 6 3.11 -19.05 -55.02
C GLU A 6 2.99 -19.18 -53.49
N LEU A 7 2.37 -18.20 -52.82
CA LEU A 7 2.19 -18.17 -51.35
C LEU A 7 0.85 -18.77 -50.90
N LEU A 8 -0.13 -18.85 -51.80
CA LEU A 8 -1.47 -19.41 -51.56
C LEU A 8 -1.49 -20.84 -50.97
N PRO A 9 -0.64 -21.80 -51.41
CA PRO A 9 -0.61 -23.13 -50.81
C PRO A 9 0.02 -23.17 -49.40
N TYR A 10 0.75 -22.13 -49.00
CA TYR A 10 1.37 -22.03 -47.69
C TYR A 10 0.49 -21.31 -46.66
N LEU A 11 -0.53 -20.55 -47.11
CA LEU A 11 -1.55 -19.88 -46.30
C LEU A 11 -2.66 -20.86 -45.84
N THR A 12 -2.28 -22.01 -45.30
CA THR A 12 -3.23 -22.88 -44.61
C THR A 12 -3.46 -22.36 -43.19
N PHE A 13 -4.66 -22.55 -42.65
CA PHE A 13 -4.99 -22.19 -41.26
C PHE A 13 -3.98 -22.74 -40.26
N SER A 14 -3.53 -23.99 -40.46
CA SER A 14 -2.50 -24.64 -39.64
C SER A 14 -1.15 -23.90 -39.69
N ASN A 15 -0.72 -23.44 -40.87
CA ASN A 15 0.52 -22.68 -41.01
C ASN A 15 0.42 -21.28 -40.41
N ILE A 16 -0.73 -20.62 -40.55
CA ILE A 16 -1.01 -19.33 -39.91
C ILE A 16 -0.97 -19.49 -38.39
N CYS A 17 -1.62 -20.52 -37.84
CA CYS A 17 -1.57 -20.83 -36.41
C CYS A 17 -0.14 -21.11 -35.94
N ARG A 18 0.64 -21.93 -36.67
CA ARG A 18 2.06 -22.20 -36.32
C ARG A 18 2.90 -20.93 -36.30
N VAL A 19 2.75 -20.06 -37.29
CA VAL A 19 3.46 -18.79 -37.36
C VAL A 19 3.05 -17.89 -36.20
N LEU A 20 1.75 -17.77 -35.90
CA LEU A 20 1.27 -17.00 -34.74
C LEU A 20 1.77 -17.56 -33.41
N THR A 21 1.85 -18.89 -33.25
CA THR A 21 2.41 -19.52 -32.05
C THR A 21 3.90 -19.25 -31.92
N ILE A 22 4.66 -19.28 -33.02
CA ILE A 22 6.10 -18.96 -33.02
C ILE A 22 6.32 -17.48 -32.68
N PHE A 23 5.55 -16.57 -33.29
CA PHE A 23 5.63 -15.14 -32.95
C PHE A 23 5.18 -14.87 -31.51
N GLY A 24 4.14 -15.56 -31.02
CA GLY A 24 3.68 -15.48 -29.64
C GLY A 24 4.72 -16.01 -28.66
N PHE A 25 5.41 -17.10 -29.00
CA PHE A 25 6.49 -17.68 -28.20
C PHE A 25 7.74 -16.78 -28.20
N ILE A 26 8.13 -16.23 -29.35
CA ILE A 26 9.24 -15.27 -29.45
C ILE A 26 8.90 -14.01 -28.66
N TYR A 27 7.69 -13.46 -28.79
CA TYR A 27 7.22 -12.34 -27.99
C TYR A 27 7.26 -12.68 -26.50
N PHE A 28 6.81 -13.86 -26.09
CA PHE A 28 6.88 -14.33 -24.71
C PHE A 28 8.31 -14.44 -24.20
N VAL A 29 9.24 -15.00 -24.97
CA VAL A 29 10.66 -15.15 -24.60
C VAL A 29 11.35 -13.78 -24.53
N VAL A 30 11.12 -12.90 -25.51
CA VAL A 30 11.63 -11.52 -25.50
C VAL A 30 11.07 -10.77 -24.29
N LYS A 31 9.77 -10.88 -24.02
CA LYS A 31 9.13 -10.24 -22.86
C LYS A 31 9.61 -10.80 -21.52
N ARG A 32 9.88 -12.11 -21.43
CA ARG A 32 10.29 -12.77 -20.18
C ARG A 32 11.78 -12.64 -19.89
N PHE A 33 12.63 -12.58 -20.90
CA PHE A 33 14.09 -12.63 -20.72
C PHE A 33 14.86 -11.40 -21.21
N ILE A 34 14.30 -10.60 -22.15
CA ILE A 34 14.97 -9.39 -22.68
C ILE A 34 14.40 -8.12 -22.05
N MET A 35 13.08 -8.02 -21.87
CA MET A 35 12.49 -6.95 -21.07
C MET A 35 12.76 -7.23 -19.59
N LYS A 36 13.80 -6.62 -19.02
CA LYS A 36 14.15 -6.70 -17.58
C LYS A 36 13.05 -6.18 -16.63
N GLN A 37 11.94 -5.66 -17.16
CA GLN A 37 10.79 -5.23 -16.39
C GLN A 37 9.52 -5.56 -17.18
N ALA A 38 8.71 -6.48 -16.67
CA ALA A 38 7.33 -6.57 -17.11
C ALA A 38 6.63 -5.27 -16.69
N PRO A 39 5.98 -4.53 -17.60
CA PRO A 39 5.22 -3.35 -17.22
C PRO A 39 4.15 -3.79 -16.22
N VAL A 40 4.18 -3.18 -15.05
CA VAL A 40 3.16 -3.32 -14.02
C VAL A 40 1.79 -3.18 -14.69
N PRO A 41 0.88 -4.18 -14.60
CA PRO A 41 -0.41 -4.07 -15.24
C PRO A 41 -1.12 -2.84 -14.67
N LYS A 42 -1.41 -1.83 -15.52
CA LYS A 42 -2.23 -0.67 -15.11
C LYS A 42 -3.58 -1.10 -14.54
N ALA A 43 -4.05 -2.31 -14.90
CA ALA A 43 -5.28 -2.92 -14.41
C ALA A 43 -5.19 -3.52 -12.99
N ALA A 44 -3.99 -3.75 -12.43
CA ALA A 44 -3.83 -4.24 -11.06
C ALA A 44 -4.02 -3.14 -10.00
N PHE A 45 -4.10 -1.88 -10.44
CA PHE A 45 -4.30 -0.72 -9.58
C PHE A 45 -5.60 -0.05 -10.02
N LYS A 46 -6.66 -0.20 -9.22
CA LYS A 46 -7.82 0.69 -9.35
C LYS A 46 -7.29 2.09 -9.04
N GLN A 47 -7.07 2.89 -10.09
CA GLN A 47 -6.54 4.24 -9.96
C GLN A 47 -7.47 5.01 -9.01
N VAL A 48 -6.91 5.53 -7.93
CA VAL A 48 -7.69 6.30 -6.96
C VAL A 48 -7.99 7.65 -7.60
N PRO A 49 -9.27 8.05 -7.73
CA PRO A 49 -9.59 9.37 -8.25
C PRO A 49 -9.03 10.46 -7.34
N HIS A 50 -8.36 11.46 -7.90
CA HIS A 50 -7.80 12.56 -7.12
C HIS A 50 -8.91 13.32 -6.36
N GLU A 51 -10.12 13.39 -6.92
CA GLU A 51 -11.28 14.01 -6.27
C GLU A 51 -11.66 13.28 -4.97
N LEU A 52 -11.44 11.97 -4.89
CA LEU A 52 -11.65 11.20 -3.65
C LEU A 52 -10.59 11.54 -2.61
N LEU A 53 -9.32 11.65 -3.01
CA LEU A 53 -8.22 12.04 -2.13
C LEU A 53 -8.44 13.46 -1.58
N GLU A 54 -8.79 14.42 -2.44
CA GLU A 54 -9.16 15.78 -2.05
C GLU A 54 -10.33 15.78 -1.07
N SER A 55 -11.39 15.00 -1.36
CA SER A 55 -12.54 14.86 -0.46
C SER A 55 -12.17 14.29 0.91
N CYS A 56 -11.24 13.34 0.97
CA CYS A 56 -10.69 12.80 2.22
C CYS A 56 -9.91 13.86 3.00
N VAL A 57 -9.01 14.60 2.34
CA VAL A 57 -8.26 15.71 2.96
C VAL A 57 -9.21 16.77 3.51
N ASP A 58 -10.23 17.18 2.74
CA ASP A 58 -11.25 18.13 3.20
C ASP A 58 -12.01 17.65 4.44
N GLN A 59 -12.35 16.36 4.47
CA GLN A 59 -13.01 15.73 5.62
C GLN A 59 -12.11 15.78 6.86
N LEU A 60 -10.81 15.51 6.72
CA LEU A 60 -9.83 15.54 7.81
C LEU A 60 -9.59 16.96 8.31
N VAL A 61 -9.39 17.92 7.41
CA VAL A 61 -9.22 19.36 7.74
C VAL A 61 -10.43 19.88 8.52
N LYS A 62 -11.66 19.49 8.16
CA LYS A 62 -12.86 19.89 8.90
C LYS A 62 -12.90 19.35 10.33
N LYS A 63 -12.23 18.23 10.61
CA LYS A 63 -12.29 17.51 11.89
C LYS A 63 -11.11 17.80 12.80
N GLU A 64 -9.89 17.76 12.29
CA GLU A 64 -8.65 17.90 13.05
C GLU A 64 -7.99 19.28 12.87
N LYS A 65 -8.54 20.12 11.98
CA LYS A 65 -8.04 21.45 11.58
C LYS A 65 -6.71 21.42 10.85
N GLU A 66 -5.66 20.84 11.43
CA GLU A 66 -4.29 20.94 10.91
C GLU A 66 -3.63 19.55 10.76
N PRO A 67 -2.78 19.36 9.73
CA PRO A 67 -1.93 18.19 9.63
C PRO A 67 -0.97 18.09 10.83
N PHE A 68 -0.59 16.88 11.20
CA PHE A 68 0.35 16.66 12.30
C PHE A 68 1.79 16.88 11.82
N ALA A 69 2.70 17.06 12.78
CA ALA A 69 4.13 17.08 12.48
C ALA A 69 4.59 15.73 11.89
N PRO A 70 5.64 15.71 11.05
CA PRO A 70 6.18 14.46 10.51
C PRO A 70 6.61 13.49 11.61
N TYR A 71 6.20 12.23 11.46
CA TYR A 71 6.58 11.15 12.36
C TYR A 71 7.89 10.50 11.90
N THR A 72 8.78 10.21 12.86
CA THR A 72 10.00 9.45 12.63
C THR A 72 10.07 8.29 13.62
N PRO A 73 10.09 7.03 13.16
CA PRO A 73 10.21 5.88 14.05
C PRO A 73 11.51 5.92 14.88
N PRO A 74 11.48 5.50 16.17
CA PRO A 74 12.68 5.38 16.99
C PRO A 74 13.73 4.47 16.34
N LYS A 75 14.98 4.93 16.27
CA LYS A 75 16.05 4.24 15.53
C LYS A 75 16.38 2.89 16.15
N GLU A 76 16.29 2.80 17.47
CA GLU A 76 16.55 1.63 18.28
C GLU A 76 15.56 0.51 17.92
N LEU A 77 14.28 0.84 17.82
CA LEU A 77 13.23 -0.11 17.42
C LEU A 77 13.42 -0.58 15.98
N ILE A 78 13.73 0.34 15.06
CA ILE A 78 14.02 -0.02 13.67
C ILE A 78 15.23 -0.96 13.58
N GLN A 79 16.27 -0.75 14.38
CA GLN A 79 17.43 -1.63 14.42
C GLN A 79 17.09 -3.02 14.99
N SER A 80 16.27 -3.09 16.04
CA SER A 80 15.79 -4.39 16.57
C SER A 80 15.02 -5.16 15.50
N LEU A 81 14.08 -4.49 14.84
CA LEU A 81 13.25 -5.08 13.79
C LEU A 81 14.04 -5.47 12.53
N GLN A 82 15.18 -4.83 12.29
CA GLN A 82 16.11 -5.23 11.22
C GLN A 82 16.86 -6.52 11.55
N GLN A 83 17.12 -6.78 12.83
CA GLN A 83 17.76 -8.02 13.31
C GLN A 83 16.75 -9.15 13.39
N ASP A 84 15.58 -8.87 13.98
CA ASP A 84 14.46 -9.78 14.07
C ASP A 84 13.15 -9.05 13.79
N ARG A 85 12.56 -9.34 12.62
CA ARG A 85 11.31 -8.72 12.16
C ARG A 85 10.09 -9.15 12.96
N GLU A 86 10.21 -10.25 13.72
CA GLU A 86 9.13 -10.83 14.51
C GLU A 86 9.33 -10.57 16.01
N ASP A 87 10.26 -9.68 16.37
CA ASP A 87 10.45 -9.19 17.74
C ASP A 87 9.14 -8.54 18.26
N GLU A 88 8.36 -9.33 18.99
CA GLU A 88 7.04 -8.92 19.48
C GLU A 88 7.12 -7.71 20.42
N GLU A 89 8.19 -7.62 21.22
CA GLU A 89 8.40 -6.51 22.15
C GLU A 89 8.69 -5.23 21.36
N ALA A 90 9.62 -5.27 20.40
CA ALA A 90 9.91 -4.11 19.56
C ALA A 90 8.72 -3.69 18.69
N LEU A 91 7.95 -4.64 18.15
CA LEU A 91 6.72 -4.33 17.39
C LEU A 91 5.65 -3.70 18.29
N LYS A 92 5.53 -4.17 19.54
CA LYS A 92 4.58 -3.62 20.50
C LYS A 92 4.99 -2.23 20.96
N GLU A 93 6.26 -2.00 21.24
CA GLU A 93 6.81 -0.68 21.58
C GLU A 93 6.63 0.31 20.41
N LEU A 94 6.90 -0.14 19.17
CA LEU A 94 6.67 0.67 17.98
C LEU A 94 5.19 1.04 17.81
N LEU A 95 4.27 0.10 18.03
CA LEU A 95 2.84 0.40 18.02
C LEU A 95 2.46 1.45 19.08
N CYS A 96 3.01 1.34 20.29
CA CYS A 96 2.78 2.32 21.35
C CYS A 96 3.29 3.71 20.97
N ASP A 97 4.49 3.81 20.41
CA ASP A 97 5.09 5.06 19.94
C ASP A 97 4.28 5.72 18.80
N ILE A 98 3.81 4.92 17.83
CA ILE A 98 2.88 5.36 16.78
C ILE A 98 1.56 5.88 17.39
N CYS A 99 1.02 5.18 18.38
CA CYS A 99 -0.21 5.60 19.06
C CYS A 99 -0.01 6.90 19.84
N GLU A 100 1.12 7.07 20.51
CA GLU A 100 1.48 8.30 21.22
C GLU A 100 1.54 9.49 20.26
N HIS A 101 2.18 9.32 19.10
CA HIS A 101 2.18 10.33 18.03
C HIS A 101 0.77 10.70 17.57
N LEU A 102 -0.13 9.73 17.52
CA LEU A 102 -1.56 9.93 17.22
C LEU A 102 -2.37 10.51 18.40
N GLY A 103 -1.75 10.69 19.57
CA GLY A 103 -2.39 11.16 20.81
C GLY A 103 -3.35 10.12 21.41
N MET A 104 -3.00 8.84 21.33
CA MET A 104 -3.75 7.70 21.86
C MET A 104 -2.86 6.87 22.80
N ASP A 105 -3.46 6.23 23.79
CA ASP A 105 -2.74 5.27 24.65
C ASP A 105 -2.69 3.89 23.98
N GLY A 106 -1.51 3.53 23.49
CA GLY A 106 -1.28 2.24 22.84
C GLY A 106 -1.17 1.06 23.80
N SER A 107 -1.02 1.26 25.12
CA SER A 107 -0.76 0.19 26.09
C SER A 107 -1.89 -0.84 26.17
N TYR A 108 -3.13 -0.41 25.95
CA TYR A 108 -4.33 -1.26 25.98
C TYR A 108 -4.60 -2.01 24.67
N ILE A 109 -3.86 -1.70 23.61
CA ILE A 109 -4.03 -2.33 22.30
C ILE A 109 -3.25 -3.64 22.28
N LYS A 110 -3.93 -4.77 22.10
CA LYS A 110 -3.28 -6.07 21.95
C LYS A 110 -2.73 -6.19 20.52
N LEU A 111 -1.45 -6.52 20.38
CA LEU A 111 -0.85 -6.87 19.10
C LEU A 111 -0.78 -8.40 18.98
N VAL A 112 -1.22 -8.96 17.86
CA VAL A 112 -1.17 -10.39 17.57
C VAL A 112 -0.48 -10.59 16.23
N ILE A 113 0.63 -11.32 16.21
CA ILE A 113 1.35 -11.64 14.97
C ILE A 113 0.75 -12.91 14.37
N GLN A 114 0.50 -12.89 13.05
CA GLN A 114 -0.02 -14.02 12.30
C GLN A 114 0.86 -14.31 11.08
N HIS A 115 1.06 -15.60 10.78
CA HIS A 115 1.86 -16.07 9.65
C HIS A 115 1.03 -16.73 8.55
N THR A 116 -0.29 -16.83 8.72
CA THR A 116 -1.15 -17.53 7.75
C THR A 116 -1.45 -16.60 6.58
N PRO A 117 -1.21 -17.02 5.32
CA PRO A 117 -1.57 -16.21 4.17
C PRO A 117 -3.09 -16.22 4.03
N VAL A 118 -3.76 -15.21 4.56
CA VAL A 118 -5.11 -14.91 4.16
C VAL A 118 -4.98 -14.19 2.81
N THR A 119 -5.63 -14.74 1.79
CA THR A 119 -5.62 -14.14 0.45
C THR A 119 -6.17 -12.71 0.56
N ASP A 120 -5.32 -11.71 0.28
CA ASP A 120 -5.63 -10.28 0.10
C ASP A 120 -5.59 -9.33 1.33
N ARG A 121 -4.96 -9.66 2.47
CA ARG A 121 -4.87 -8.74 3.64
C ARG A 121 -3.46 -8.60 4.22
N ALA A 122 -3.16 -7.44 4.82
CA ALA A 122 -1.87 -7.11 5.46
C ALA A 122 -2.01 -6.83 6.97
N GLY A 123 -3.22 -6.54 7.44
CA GLY A 123 -3.57 -6.31 8.85
C GLY A 123 -5.08 -6.29 9.04
N GLU A 124 -5.55 -6.51 10.27
CA GLU A 124 -6.97 -6.41 10.64
C GLU A 124 -7.12 -5.90 12.08
N ILE A 125 -8.05 -4.98 12.29
CA ILE A 125 -8.48 -4.53 13.62
C ILE A 125 -9.76 -5.24 14.01
N GLU A 126 -9.73 -5.87 15.18
CA GLU A 126 -10.90 -6.41 15.84
C GLU A 126 -11.10 -5.64 17.16
N THR A 127 -12.15 -4.80 17.20
CA THR A 127 -12.57 -4.12 18.42
C THR A 127 -13.62 -4.95 19.14
N ASP A 128 -13.22 -5.68 20.18
CA ASP A 128 -14.16 -6.23 21.15
C ASP A 128 -14.36 -5.21 22.27
N LEU A 129 -15.56 -5.15 22.84
CA LEU A 129 -16.06 -4.15 23.81
C LEU A 129 -15.19 -3.91 25.07
N ALA A 130 -14.08 -4.62 25.26
CA ALA A 130 -13.10 -4.44 26.33
C ALA A 130 -11.63 -4.24 25.87
N PHE A 131 -11.27 -4.64 24.65
CA PHE A 131 -9.88 -4.55 24.13
C PHE A 131 -9.86 -4.31 22.62
N THR A 132 -8.96 -3.44 22.18
CA THR A 132 -8.67 -3.26 20.76
C THR A 132 -7.54 -4.21 20.36
N THR A 133 -7.76 -5.09 19.40
CA THR A 133 -6.73 -6.01 18.90
C THR A 133 -6.32 -5.63 17.49
N ILE A 134 -5.02 -5.43 17.27
CA ILE A 134 -4.41 -5.32 15.94
C ILE A 134 -3.78 -6.66 15.61
N ARG A 135 -4.19 -7.26 14.50
CA ARG A 135 -3.57 -8.47 13.94
C ARG A 135 -2.61 -8.03 12.83
N LEU A 136 -1.34 -8.35 13.01
CA LEU A 136 -0.29 -8.04 12.04
C LEU A 136 0.07 -9.31 11.27
N GLU A 137 -0.19 -9.31 9.96
CA GLU A 137 0.19 -10.42 9.09
C GLU A 137 1.60 -10.18 8.55
N ILE A 138 2.59 -10.91 9.09
CA ILE A 138 3.99 -10.77 8.65
C ILE A 138 4.27 -11.78 7.53
N GLN A 139 4.42 -11.26 6.32
CA GLN A 139 4.88 -12.07 5.18
C GLN A 139 6.41 -12.09 5.13
N LYS A 140 7.00 -13.21 4.71
CA LYS A 140 8.47 -13.37 4.62
C LYS A 140 9.17 -12.28 3.80
N THR A 141 8.46 -11.72 2.83
CA THR A 141 8.92 -10.68 1.91
C THR A 141 8.84 -9.26 2.48
N TYR A 142 8.15 -9.05 3.62
CA TYR A 142 7.99 -7.72 4.20
C TYR A 142 9.31 -7.19 4.75
N GLN A 143 9.62 -5.95 4.41
CA GLN A 143 10.72 -5.22 5.01
C GLN A 143 10.22 -4.49 6.26
N VAL A 144 11.15 -4.05 7.11
CA VAL A 144 10.82 -3.28 8.32
C VAL A 144 9.97 -2.05 7.97
N ASP A 145 10.31 -1.33 6.90
CA ASP A 145 9.53 -0.17 6.43
C ASP A 145 8.08 -0.54 6.09
N THR A 146 7.83 -1.73 5.56
CA THR A 146 6.49 -2.24 5.28
C THR A 146 5.74 -2.52 6.59
N LEU A 147 6.39 -3.14 7.57
CA LEU A 147 5.79 -3.43 8.88
C LEU A 147 5.40 -2.14 9.61
N VAL A 148 6.29 -1.13 9.61
CA VAL A 148 6.03 0.18 10.21
C VAL A 148 4.84 0.86 9.52
N ALA A 149 4.75 0.79 8.19
CA ALA A 149 3.63 1.36 7.45
C ALA A 149 2.30 0.64 7.71
N VAL A 150 2.29 -0.69 7.86
CA VAL A 150 1.09 -1.44 8.26
C VAL A 150 0.66 -1.03 9.67
N LEU A 151 1.58 -0.97 10.63
CA LEU A 151 1.23 -0.54 12.00
C LEU A 151 0.69 0.89 12.03
N ALA A 152 1.26 1.81 11.26
CA ALA A 152 0.76 3.18 11.14
C ALA A 152 -0.65 3.22 10.51
N HIS A 153 -0.91 2.38 9.50
CA HIS A 153 -2.22 2.20 8.88
C HIS A 153 -3.28 1.76 9.90
N GLU A 154 -3.01 0.66 10.61
CA GLU A 154 -3.93 0.11 11.60
C GLU A 154 -4.15 1.09 12.77
N ALA A 155 -3.10 1.70 13.30
CA ALA A 155 -3.25 2.73 14.33
C ALA A 155 -4.11 3.91 13.84
N THR A 156 -4.00 4.28 12.55
CA THR A 156 -4.81 5.34 11.96
C THR A 156 -6.29 4.97 11.87
N HIS A 157 -6.62 3.71 11.54
CA HIS A 157 -8.01 3.21 11.61
C HIS A 157 -8.62 3.44 12.99
N LEU A 158 -7.87 3.14 14.06
CA LEU A 158 -8.32 3.37 15.43
C LEU A 158 -8.54 4.85 15.74
N LYS A 159 -7.60 5.69 15.31
CA LYS A 159 -7.73 7.15 15.46
C LYS A 159 -9.00 7.67 14.81
N LEU A 160 -9.26 7.26 13.55
CA LEU A 160 -10.45 7.65 12.80
C LEU A 160 -11.74 7.15 13.48
N TYR A 161 -11.72 5.92 14.00
CA TYR A 161 -12.82 5.34 14.76
C TYR A 161 -13.14 6.18 16.02
N TYR A 162 -12.15 6.50 16.86
CA TYR A 162 -12.34 7.33 18.06
C TYR A 162 -12.82 8.75 17.74
N ARG A 163 -12.53 9.25 16.55
CA ARG A 163 -13.00 10.56 16.07
C ARG A 163 -14.36 10.51 15.36
N GLY A 164 -14.92 9.33 15.17
CA GLY A 164 -16.16 9.13 14.42
C GLY A 164 -16.04 9.56 12.96
N VAL A 165 -14.84 9.50 12.38
CA VAL A 165 -14.55 9.85 10.99
C VAL A 165 -14.53 8.56 10.20
N ARG A 166 -15.51 8.36 9.32
CA ARG A 166 -15.59 7.15 8.48
C ARG A 166 -16.29 7.45 7.17
N ARG A 167 -16.12 6.56 6.20
CA ARG A 167 -16.95 6.47 4.99
C ARG A 167 -17.80 5.21 5.01
N LYS A 168 -18.88 5.20 4.22
CA LYS A 168 -19.81 4.06 4.17
C LYS A 168 -19.27 2.93 3.31
N ASP A 169 -18.65 3.27 2.18
CA ASP A 169 -18.01 2.31 1.30
C ASP A 169 -16.69 1.86 1.92
N SER A 170 -16.47 0.55 1.98
CA SER A 170 -15.28 -0.03 2.61
C SER A 170 -14.01 0.39 1.88
N TRP A 171 -14.02 0.42 0.55
CA TRP A 171 -12.85 0.78 -0.24
C TRP A 171 -12.51 2.27 -0.11
N GLU A 172 -13.51 3.14 -0.12
CA GLU A 172 -13.29 4.57 0.17
C GLU A 172 -12.82 4.79 1.62
N ASN A 173 -13.28 3.97 2.58
CA ASN A 173 -12.86 4.09 3.97
C ASN A 173 -11.38 3.74 4.16
N GLU A 174 -10.87 2.73 3.45
CA GLU A 174 -9.43 2.43 3.46
C GLU A 174 -8.59 3.53 2.80
N ILE A 175 -9.09 4.13 1.70
CA ILE A 175 -8.43 5.29 1.09
C ILE A 175 -8.41 6.49 2.05
N LEU A 176 -9.49 6.70 2.79
CA LEU A 176 -9.53 7.71 3.85
C LEU A 176 -8.49 7.39 4.93
N THR A 177 -8.33 6.13 5.34
CA THR A 177 -7.31 5.73 6.32
C THR A 177 -5.90 5.99 5.81
N ASP A 178 -5.56 5.58 4.58
CA ASP A 178 -4.23 5.87 4.00
C ASP A 178 -3.98 7.39 3.92
N THR A 179 -5.00 8.14 3.48
CA THR A 179 -4.93 9.62 3.39
C THR A 179 -4.75 10.24 4.77
N ALA A 180 -5.44 9.71 5.79
CA ALA A 180 -5.34 10.15 7.16
C ALA A 180 -3.97 9.84 7.76
N ALA A 181 -3.35 8.71 7.42
CA ALA A 181 -2.00 8.39 7.89
C ALA A 181 -1.01 9.45 7.39
N VAL A 182 -1.09 9.83 6.11
CA VAL A 182 -0.29 10.93 5.56
C VAL A 182 -0.59 12.25 6.27
N PHE A 183 -1.87 12.57 6.50
CA PHE A 183 -2.31 13.77 7.23
C PHE A 183 -1.79 13.81 8.67
N TYR A 184 -1.70 12.66 9.34
CA TYR A 184 -1.16 12.51 10.68
C TYR A 184 0.37 12.42 10.72
N GLY A 185 1.07 12.78 9.63
CA GLY A 185 2.52 12.93 9.62
C GLY A 185 3.28 11.68 9.23
N PHE A 186 2.61 10.59 8.85
CA PHE A 186 3.27 9.35 8.42
C PHE A 186 3.70 9.36 6.95
N TYR A 187 3.82 10.53 6.29
CA TYR A 187 4.18 10.63 4.87
C TYR A 187 5.39 9.76 4.49
N ASP A 188 6.52 9.91 5.17
CA ASP A 188 7.76 9.16 4.85
C ASP A 188 7.67 7.67 5.18
N VAL A 189 6.89 7.32 6.22
CA VAL A 189 6.62 5.93 6.60
C VAL A 189 5.80 5.25 5.52
N MET A 190 4.66 5.85 5.14
CA MET A 190 3.77 5.32 4.12
C MET A 190 4.49 5.25 2.76
N TYR A 191 5.22 6.30 2.38
CA TYR A 191 5.93 6.35 1.11
C TYR A 191 6.96 5.23 0.98
N ARG A 192 7.76 4.96 2.01
CA ARG A 192 8.76 3.89 2.00
C ARG A 192 8.13 2.50 2.09
N GLY A 193 7.13 2.32 2.96
CA GLY A 193 6.48 1.02 3.16
C GLY A 193 5.64 0.57 1.96
N TYR A 194 5.13 1.51 1.15
CA TYR A 194 4.27 1.26 -0.01
C TYR A 194 5.07 1.17 -1.31
N GLU A 195 6.40 1.10 -1.23
CA GLU A 195 7.24 0.86 -2.39
C GLU A 195 6.92 -0.53 -2.98
N VAL A 196 6.32 -0.54 -4.17
CA VAL A 196 5.98 -1.78 -4.88
C VAL A 196 7.27 -2.46 -5.31
N ARG A 197 7.74 -3.44 -4.55
CA ARG A 197 8.88 -4.29 -4.91
C ARG A 197 8.38 -5.60 -5.51
N GLN A 198 8.94 -5.96 -6.66
CA GLN A 198 8.58 -7.16 -7.38
C GLN A 198 9.01 -8.39 -6.56
N GLY A 199 8.06 -9.23 -6.16
CA GLY A 199 8.37 -10.52 -5.55
C GLY A 199 9.08 -11.45 -6.54
N GLU A 200 9.71 -12.52 -6.05
CA GLU A 200 10.43 -13.51 -6.87
C GLU A 200 9.57 -14.16 -7.97
N ASN A 201 8.24 -14.07 -7.85
CA ASN A 201 7.30 -14.42 -8.90
C ASN A 201 6.72 -13.15 -9.54
N ALA A 202 6.89 -13.01 -10.86
CA ALA A 202 6.47 -11.87 -11.69
C ALA A 202 4.95 -11.54 -11.70
N PHE A 203 4.15 -12.16 -10.82
CA PHE A 203 2.71 -12.03 -10.70
C PHE A 203 2.20 -11.77 -9.27
N SER A 204 3.06 -11.78 -8.23
CA SER A 204 2.67 -11.44 -6.86
C SER A 204 3.08 -10.01 -6.52
N TYR A 205 2.18 -9.06 -6.77
CA TYR A 205 2.31 -7.70 -6.25
C TYR A 205 1.79 -7.71 -4.81
N HIS A 206 2.68 -7.55 -3.82
CA HIS A 206 2.28 -7.38 -2.43
C HIS A 206 1.91 -5.92 -2.25
N LYS A 207 0.64 -5.60 -2.43
CA LYS A 207 0.13 -4.25 -2.19
C LYS A 207 -0.12 -4.11 -0.69
N VAL A 208 0.64 -3.24 -0.05
CA VAL A 208 0.34 -2.77 1.30
C VAL A 208 -0.42 -1.45 1.13
N GLY A 209 -1.66 -1.42 1.61
CA GLY A 209 -2.58 -0.29 1.49
C GLY A 209 -3.36 -0.18 0.19
N TYR A 210 -4.15 0.88 0.08
CA TYR A 210 -5.12 1.11 -0.99
C TYR A 210 -4.71 2.22 -1.96
N ILE A 211 -3.81 3.11 -1.55
CA ILE A 211 -3.22 4.17 -2.37
C ILE A 211 -1.80 3.81 -2.86
N SER A 212 -1.30 4.50 -3.88
CA SER A 212 0.05 4.35 -4.42
C SER A 212 1.03 5.41 -3.90
N GLN A 213 2.33 5.24 -4.12
CA GLN A 213 3.33 6.28 -3.87
C GLN A 213 3.05 7.61 -4.61
N GLN A 214 2.39 7.56 -5.78
CA GLN A 214 2.00 8.76 -6.51
C GLN A 214 0.85 9.49 -5.81
N ASP A 215 -0.10 8.73 -5.27
CA ASP A 215 -1.21 9.27 -4.48
C ASP A 215 -0.70 9.87 -3.17
N ILE A 216 0.27 9.22 -2.50
CA ILE A 216 0.92 9.76 -1.29
C ILE A 216 1.58 11.11 -1.58
N LYS A 217 2.33 11.21 -2.68
CA LYS A 217 2.93 12.48 -3.14
C LYS A 217 1.88 13.55 -3.39
N PHE A 218 0.81 13.20 -4.11
CA PHE A 218 -0.29 14.11 -4.38
C PHE A 218 -0.95 14.63 -3.10
N ILE A 219 -1.19 13.75 -2.12
CA ILE A 219 -1.71 14.15 -0.81
C ILE A 219 -0.73 15.11 -0.12
N GLY A 220 0.57 14.80 -0.09
CA GLY A 220 1.60 15.69 0.47
C GLY A 220 1.55 17.10 -0.14
N GLU A 221 1.49 17.19 -1.46
CA GLU A 221 1.36 18.47 -2.18
C GLU A 221 0.07 19.24 -1.83
N LEU A 222 -1.04 18.53 -1.57
CA LEU A 222 -2.29 19.14 -1.11
C LEU A 222 -2.13 19.73 0.30
N LEU A 223 -1.50 18.98 1.22
CA LEU A 223 -1.29 19.42 2.60
C LEU A 223 -0.35 20.63 2.68
N ASP A 224 0.69 20.68 1.85
CA ASP A 224 1.59 21.82 1.74
C ASP A 224 0.85 23.08 1.26
N LYS A 225 -0.02 22.96 0.25
CA LYS A 225 -0.85 24.06 -0.24
C LYS A 225 -1.82 24.57 0.82
N ILE A 226 -2.40 23.68 1.63
CA ILE A 226 -3.31 24.04 2.72
C ILE A 226 -2.55 24.80 3.81
N SER A 227 -1.35 24.33 4.16
CA SER A 227 -0.49 24.98 5.14
C SER A 227 -0.10 26.39 4.67
N GLN A 228 0.35 26.54 3.42
CA GLN A 228 0.77 27.84 2.87
C GLN A 228 -0.37 28.88 2.82
N LYS A 229 -1.60 28.47 2.43
CA LYS A 229 -2.76 29.38 2.37
C LYS A 229 -3.19 29.94 3.73
N ARG A 230 -2.77 29.33 4.84
CA ARG A 230 -3.12 29.81 6.19
C ARG A 230 -2.17 30.88 6.72
N TYR A 231 -0.98 30.98 6.14
CA TYR A 231 0.05 31.97 6.52
C TYR A 231 0.08 33.20 5.61
N THR A 232 -0.85 33.30 4.66
CA THR A 232 -1.09 34.46 3.78
C THR A 232 -2.43 35.09 4.09
#